data_AF-A0A2N6L5X2-F1
#
_entry.id   AF-A0A2N6L5X2-F1
#
_cell.length_a   1.000
_cell.length_b   1.000
_cell.length_c   1.000
_cell.angle_alpha   90.00
_cell.angle_beta   90.00
_cell.angle_gamma   90.00
#
_symmetry.space_group_name_H-M   'P 1'
#
loop_
_entity.id
_entity.type
_entity.pdbx_description
1 polymer ?
#
loop_
_entity_poly.entity_id
_entity_poly.type
_entity_poly.pdbx_seq_one_letter_code
_entity_poly.pdbx_strand_id
1 'polypeptide(L)'
;MKARLLLIFTLLVVNSGVAHSQTPVPNPQITATPTVAPTTTVTPKSSQSNKVRTSERKLSDTLAAVDKELTTVVFFLAKIVVFLLSLLVIQRILVLIIYRSSQLIIDNFSNATGADEIESVLPGLSQLTREKLIREMKGVHQRVKQHIEKLGPETYRPPDKLPLPRSTPDQRLADLVASLNEFTPDQIDPVVQLLKVIFPPFGTKVTCILQSQGDDHERIGMTFEITDIEGRVASVLYTVWESPDRKIVNSSEEQSKIALKDRFRQLQRTATRWLAVELCRQEMVKAVPFFYFGKSRKHYQARIHNFFGVLNQTSAQTHGRFFYQLAIDDLQTSINLNPDWYQPYDNLAETYSLLARTEQGDRRIGNLQSAIAHYDEALKRVTEPNVQLRIKVSKAITQLLTGKEDLILAAKQEIQNLETAKNWDATTVLNYRLLYYLACWYALAYRLDNADETQKRAYLYLTYSLARDKSRDFWEWVGKDPDLESIR
;
A
#
# COMPACT_ATOMS: atom_id res chain seq x y z
N MET A 1 16.11 5.66 17.69
CA MET A 1 14.96 6.04 18.56
C MET A 1 15.41 6.40 19.98
N LYS A 2 16.21 5.57 20.67
CA LYS A 2 16.69 5.83 22.05
C LYS A 2 17.44 7.17 22.23
N ALA A 3 18.36 7.52 21.32
CA ALA A 3 19.11 8.79 21.39
C ALA A 3 18.23 10.04 21.22
N ARG A 4 17.17 9.97 20.40
CA ARG A 4 16.23 11.08 20.20
C ARG A 4 15.32 11.28 21.40
N LEU A 5 14.91 10.20 22.07
CA LEU A 5 14.12 10.25 23.31
C LEU A 5 14.92 10.86 24.47
N LEU A 6 16.22 10.52 24.58
CA LEU A 6 17.11 11.06 25.61
C LEU A 6 17.31 12.58 25.47
N LEU A 7 17.35 13.07 24.24
CA LEU A 7 17.52 14.48 23.88
C LEU A 7 16.26 15.30 24.21
N ILE A 8 15.07 14.74 23.98
CA ILE A 8 13.78 15.36 24.39
C ILE A 8 13.68 15.44 25.91
N PHE A 9 14.10 14.38 26.62
CA PHE A 9 14.06 14.34 28.09
C PHE A 9 15.01 15.36 28.71
N THR A 10 16.19 15.57 28.13
CA THR A 10 17.15 16.59 28.59
C THR A 10 16.67 18.01 28.29
N LEU A 11 16.06 18.27 27.13
CA LEU A 11 15.53 19.61 26.80
C LEU A 11 14.34 20.02 27.67
N LEU A 12 13.43 19.09 27.97
CA LEU A 12 12.25 19.34 28.82
C LEU A 12 12.64 19.59 30.28
N VAL A 13 13.64 18.88 30.80
CA VAL A 13 14.11 19.05 32.19
C VAL A 13 14.91 20.35 32.37
N VAL A 14 15.68 20.78 31.37
CA VAL A 14 16.50 22.01 31.45
C VAL A 14 15.63 23.27 31.38
N ASN A 15 14.55 23.29 30.59
CA ASN A 15 13.67 24.47 30.51
C ASN A 15 12.74 24.66 31.73
N SER A 16 12.44 23.61 32.49
CA SER A 16 11.66 23.73 33.72
C SER A 16 12.42 24.37 34.90
N GLY A 17 13.73 24.62 34.77
CA GLY A 17 14.58 25.12 35.85
C GLY A 17 14.73 26.64 35.96
N VAL A 18 14.26 27.42 34.99
CA VAL A 18 14.53 28.88 34.93
C VAL A 18 13.25 29.69 34.76
N ALA A 19 12.36 29.65 35.75
CA ALA A 19 11.28 30.62 35.90
C ALA A 19 11.49 31.40 37.21
N HIS A 20 12.29 32.46 37.16
CA HIS A 20 12.32 33.47 38.21
C HIS A 20 11.09 34.38 38.02
N SER A 21 10.16 34.33 38.97
CA SER A 21 9.00 35.20 39.05
C SER A 21 9.44 36.66 39.29
N GLN A 22 9.29 37.53 38.30
CA GLN A 22 9.24 38.97 38.53
C GLN A 22 7.82 39.34 38.96
N THR A 23 7.69 39.94 40.13
CA THR A 23 6.42 40.48 40.65
C THR A 23 5.97 41.70 39.85
N PRO A 24 4.67 41.87 39.55
CA PRO A 24 4.18 43.06 38.86
C PRO A 24 4.20 44.29 39.77
N VAL A 25 4.63 45.43 39.22
CA VAL A 25 4.52 46.77 39.83
C VAL A 25 3.04 47.21 39.80
N PRO A 26 2.47 47.80 40.87
CA PRO A 26 1.11 48.33 40.83
C PRO A 26 1.05 49.70 40.16
N ASN A 27 0.11 49.87 39.24
CA ASN A 27 -0.24 51.13 38.60
C ASN A 27 -1.18 51.95 39.53
N PRO A 28 -1.05 53.29 39.65
CA PRO A 28 -1.84 54.08 40.59
C PRO A 28 -3.25 54.38 40.06
N GLN A 29 -4.27 54.08 40.86
CA GLN A 29 -5.67 54.42 40.57
C GLN A 29 -6.03 55.84 41.01
N ILE A 30 -6.88 56.42 40.16
CA ILE A 30 -7.33 57.80 40.08
C ILE A 30 -8.33 58.14 41.20
N THR A 31 -8.20 59.37 41.68
CA THR A 31 -9.02 60.08 42.68
C THR A 31 -10.47 60.30 42.22
N ALA A 32 -11.44 60.06 43.11
CA ALA A 32 -12.72 60.75 43.10
C ALA A 32 -13.28 60.88 44.54
N THR A 33 -13.33 62.13 45.01
CA THR A 33 -14.17 62.59 46.13
C THR A 33 -15.58 62.87 45.57
N PRO A 34 -16.68 62.75 46.35
CA PRO A 34 -17.14 63.93 47.11
C PRO A 34 -17.92 63.67 48.43
N THR A 35 -17.84 64.69 49.30
CA THR A 35 -18.91 65.32 50.11
C THR A 35 -19.46 64.69 51.41
N VAL A 36 -18.85 65.18 52.49
CA VAL A 36 -19.29 65.61 53.85
C VAL A 36 -20.78 65.95 54.07
N ALA A 37 -21.37 65.52 55.21
CA ALA A 37 -21.91 66.34 56.34
C ALA A 37 -22.66 65.44 57.40
N PRO A 38 -23.04 65.92 58.62
CA PRO A 38 -22.23 65.77 59.84
C PRO A 38 -22.99 65.21 61.07
N THR A 39 -22.29 65.18 62.23
CA THR A 39 -22.80 65.10 63.63
C THR A 39 -23.19 63.67 64.09
N THR A 40 -22.82 63.12 65.25
CA THR A 40 -22.63 63.69 66.59
C THR A 40 -21.59 62.93 67.42
N THR A 41 -20.85 63.72 68.19
CA THR A 41 -19.96 63.38 69.30
C THR A 41 -20.68 62.64 70.43
N VAL A 42 -20.19 61.46 70.83
CA VAL A 42 -20.37 60.94 72.20
C VAL A 42 -19.07 60.27 72.65
N THR A 43 -18.38 60.91 73.57
CA THR A 43 -17.30 60.34 74.37
C THR A 43 -17.89 59.40 75.42
N PRO A 44 -17.29 58.23 75.66
CA PRO A 44 -17.06 57.85 77.05
C PRO A 44 -15.62 57.42 77.31
N LYS A 45 -15.16 57.85 78.47
CA LYS A 45 -13.91 57.50 79.12
C LYS A 45 -13.86 56.02 79.48
N SER A 46 -12.65 55.46 79.31
CA SER A 46 -11.93 54.57 80.24
C SER A 46 -12.67 53.33 80.75
N SER A 47 -12.13 52.15 80.45
CA SER A 47 -11.80 51.15 81.47
C SER A 47 -10.87 50.08 80.90
N GLN A 48 -9.84 49.74 81.68
CA GLN A 48 -8.84 48.72 81.42
C GLN A 48 -9.47 47.34 81.13
N SER A 49 -9.00 46.66 80.09
CA SER A 49 -9.02 45.20 80.01
C SER A 49 -7.85 44.70 79.17
N ASN A 50 -6.66 44.69 79.79
CA ASN A 50 -5.41 44.22 79.19
C ASN A 50 -5.22 42.69 79.33
N LYS A 51 -6.29 41.90 79.51
CA LYS A 51 -6.18 40.45 79.73
C LYS A 51 -6.97 39.55 78.76
N VAL A 52 -7.68 40.12 77.78
CA VAL A 52 -8.39 39.35 76.73
C VAL A 52 -7.73 39.46 75.34
N ARG A 53 -6.98 40.54 75.06
CA ARG A 53 -6.29 40.77 73.76
C ARG A 53 -5.17 39.78 73.43
N THR A 54 -4.61 39.10 74.41
CA THR A 54 -3.57 38.07 74.20
C THR A 54 -4.14 36.72 73.76
N SER A 55 -5.43 36.45 74.00
CA SER A 55 -6.10 35.23 73.56
C SER A 55 -6.51 35.32 72.09
N GLU A 56 -7.08 36.45 71.68
CA GLU A 56 -7.53 36.67 70.29
C GLU A 56 -6.36 36.79 69.31
N ARG A 57 -5.27 37.47 69.69
CA ARG A 57 -4.04 37.52 68.87
C ARG A 57 -3.38 36.15 68.72
N LYS A 58 -3.34 35.34 69.78
CA LYS A 58 -2.83 33.97 69.69
C LYS A 58 -3.68 33.11 68.75
N LEU A 59 -5.00 33.30 68.76
CA LEU A 59 -5.92 32.55 67.90
C LEU A 59 -5.81 32.99 66.44
N SER A 60 -5.62 34.29 66.17
CA SER A 60 -5.35 34.79 64.81
C SER A 60 -4.00 34.33 64.28
N ASP A 61 -2.97 34.31 65.12
CA ASP A 61 -1.63 33.87 64.73
C ASP A 61 -1.59 32.35 64.47
N THR A 62 -2.34 31.55 65.25
CA THR A 62 -2.50 30.11 64.96
C THR A 62 -3.32 29.86 63.69
N LEU A 63 -4.38 30.64 63.43
CA LEU A 63 -5.14 30.55 62.18
C LEU A 63 -4.29 30.91 60.96
N ALA A 64 -3.47 31.95 61.03
CA ALA A 64 -2.56 32.34 59.96
C ALA A 64 -1.46 31.30 59.70
N ALA A 65 -0.95 30.66 60.76
CA ALA A 65 0.01 29.56 60.63
C ALA A 65 -0.62 28.33 59.95
N VAL A 66 -1.86 27.99 60.32
CA VAL A 66 -2.61 26.88 59.70
C VAL A 66 -2.91 27.18 58.22
N ASP A 67 -3.28 28.43 57.88
CA ASP A 67 -3.52 28.83 56.49
C ASP A 67 -2.25 28.75 55.62
N LYS A 68 -1.10 29.12 56.18
CA LYS A 68 0.22 29.01 55.52
C LYS A 68 0.65 27.55 55.31
N GLU A 69 0.44 26.69 56.30
CA GLU A 69 0.69 25.25 56.20
C GLU A 69 -0.25 24.62 55.15
N LEU A 70 -1.54 24.97 55.19
CA LEU A 70 -2.55 24.48 54.25
C LEU A 70 -2.23 24.90 52.81
N THR A 71 -1.91 26.18 52.57
CA THR A 71 -1.51 26.66 51.24
C THR A 71 -0.26 25.96 50.73
N THR A 72 0.73 25.71 51.58
CA THR A 72 1.94 24.95 51.21
C THR A 72 1.62 23.53 50.76
N VAL A 73 0.75 22.83 51.52
CA VAL A 73 0.28 21.48 51.16
C VAL A 73 -0.52 21.50 49.86
N VAL A 74 -1.42 22.47 49.67
CA VAL A 74 -2.21 22.63 48.44
C VAL A 74 -1.31 22.90 47.23
N PHE A 75 -0.30 23.77 47.36
CA PHE A 75 0.67 24.02 46.29
C PHE A 75 1.51 22.78 45.95
N PHE A 76 1.90 21.99 46.96
CA PHE A 76 2.62 20.73 46.74
C PHE A 76 1.75 19.70 46.02
N LEU A 77 0.50 19.52 46.45
CA LEU A 77 -0.49 18.68 45.77
C LEU A 77 -0.75 19.15 44.33
N ALA A 78 -0.90 20.45 44.11
CA ALA A 78 -1.06 21.02 42.78
C ALA A 78 0.14 20.69 41.87
N LYS A 79 1.38 20.80 42.37
CA LYS A 79 2.59 20.42 41.63
C LYS A 79 2.60 18.93 41.29
N ILE A 80 2.21 18.06 42.23
CA ILE A 80 2.10 16.61 41.98
C ILE A 80 1.07 16.32 40.89
N VAL A 81 -0.10 16.95 40.96
CA VAL A 81 -1.17 16.79 39.95
C VAL A 81 -0.69 17.26 38.58
N VAL A 82 -0.05 18.43 38.49
CA VAL A 82 0.52 18.95 37.24
C VAL A 82 1.59 18.01 36.67
N PHE A 83 2.46 17.46 37.53
CA PHE A 83 3.48 16.50 37.11
C PHE A 83 2.87 15.20 36.57
N LEU A 84 1.87 14.63 37.27
CA LEU A 84 1.18 13.42 36.83
C LEU A 84 0.42 13.63 35.52
N LEU A 85 -0.25 14.77 35.36
CA LEU A 85 -0.91 15.16 34.11
C LEU A 85 0.11 15.29 32.97
N SER A 86 1.26 15.90 33.23
CA SER A 86 2.35 16.03 32.25
C SER A 86 2.86 14.66 31.81
N LEU A 87 3.05 13.72 32.75
CA LEU A 87 3.47 12.35 32.44
C LEU A 87 2.43 11.61 31.59
N LEU A 88 1.14 11.75 31.90
CA LEU A 88 0.05 11.17 31.11
C LEU A 88 0.01 11.74 29.69
N VAL A 89 0.23 13.05 29.52
CA VAL A 89 0.31 13.69 28.20
C VAL A 89 1.51 13.16 27.42
N ILE A 90 2.70 13.08 28.04
CA ILE A 90 3.90 12.52 27.40
C ILE A 90 3.68 11.05 27.00
N GLN A 91 3.12 10.24 27.90
CA GLN A 91 2.79 8.84 27.62
C GLN A 91 1.82 8.75 26.43
N ARG A 92 0.76 9.57 26.42
CA ARG A 92 -0.22 9.58 25.32
C ARG A 92 0.42 10.00 23.99
N ILE A 93 1.31 11.00 24.01
CA ILE A 93 2.09 11.42 22.83
C ILE A 93 2.98 10.28 22.34
N LEU A 94 3.73 9.62 23.23
CA LEU A 94 4.58 8.47 22.88
C LEU A 94 3.76 7.31 22.31
N VAL A 95 2.62 6.99 22.89
CA VAL A 95 1.68 5.98 22.36
C VAL A 95 1.18 6.39 20.98
N LEU A 96 0.75 7.64 20.79
CA LEU A 96 0.32 8.14 19.48
C LEU A 96 1.43 8.05 18.43
N ILE A 97 2.69 8.30 18.80
CA ILE A 97 3.84 8.21 17.89
C ILE A 97 4.19 6.77 17.57
N ILE A 98 4.26 5.89 18.58
CA ILE A 98 4.67 4.48 18.41
C ILE A 98 3.60 3.70 17.64
N TYR A 99 2.33 3.97 17.92
CA TYR A 99 1.20 3.27 17.30
C TYR A 99 0.54 4.08 16.17
N ARG A 100 1.23 5.09 15.61
CA ARG A 100 0.71 5.85 14.47
C ARG A 100 0.47 4.91 13.29
N SER A 101 -0.73 4.93 12.75
CA SER A 101 -1.05 4.18 11.53
C SER A 101 -0.44 4.90 10.33
N SER A 102 0.06 4.14 9.37
CA SER A 102 0.42 4.67 8.05
C SER A 102 -0.78 5.39 7.45
N GLN A 103 -0.56 6.54 6.83
CA GLN A 103 -1.58 7.28 6.11
C GLN A 103 -1.40 7.06 4.61
N LEU A 104 -2.52 7.05 3.88
CA LEU A 104 -2.50 7.08 2.42
C LEU A 104 -3.25 8.33 1.97
N ILE A 105 -2.51 9.31 1.49
CA ILE A 105 -3.05 10.57 0.99
C ILE A 105 -3.08 10.47 -0.53
N ILE A 106 -4.26 10.59 -1.11
CA ILE A 106 -4.46 10.63 -2.56
C ILE A 106 -5.03 12.01 -2.88
N ASP A 107 -4.21 12.86 -3.50
CA ASP A 107 -4.63 14.19 -3.93
C ASP A 107 -5.73 14.07 -5.00
N ASN A 108 -6.50 15.15 -5.17
CA ASN A 108 -7.40 15.22 -6.32
C ASN A 108 -6.59 15.25 -7.61
N PHE A 109 -7.17 14.75 -8.70
CA PHE A 109 -6.55 14.90 -10.01
C PHE A 109 -6.36 16.39 -10.33
N SER A 110 -5.19 16.70 -10.85
CA SER A 110 -4.93 17.95 -11.57
C SER A 110 -5.05 17.71 -13.06
N ASN A 111 -5.47 18.74 -13.79
CA ASN A 111 -5.60 18.70 -15.24
C ASN A 111 -4.35 19.30 -15.88
N ALA A 112 -3.57 18.45 -16.53
CA ALA A 112 -2.46 18.84 -17.40
C ALA A 112 -2.74 18.48 -18.87
N THR A 113 -4.01 18.28 -19.23
CA THR A 113 -4.41 17.94 -20.60
C THR A 113 -4.56 19.18 -21.48
N GLY A 114 -4.84 20.35 -20.88
CA GLY A 114 -5.21 21.57 -21.60
C GLY A 114 -6.68 21.65 -22.01
N ALA A 115 -7.51 20.65 -21.67
CA ALA A 115 -8.94 20.65 -21.95
C ALA A 115 -9.76 21.17 -20.76
N ASP A 116 -10.45 22.30 -20.93
CA ASP A 116 -11.30 22.91 -19.90
C ASP A 116 -12.48 22.02 -19.51
N GLU A 117 -12.98 21.20 -20.45
CA GLU A 117 -14.08 20.27 -20.19
C GLU A 117 -13.77 19.25 -19.07
N ILE A 118 -12.49 18.97 -18.82
CA ILE A 118 -12.04 18.03 -17.79
C ILE A 118 -12.14 18.61 -16.38
N GLU A 119 -11.99 19.93 -16.19
CA GLU A 119 -12.04 20.58 -14.87
C GLU A 119 -13.33 20.24 -14.12
N SER A 120 -14.45 20.29 -14.83
CA SER A 120 -15.78 20.03 -14.27
C SER A 120 -15.94 18.60 -13.72
N VAL A 121 -15.15 17.64 -14.21
CA VAL A 121 -15.26 16.22 -13.82
C VAL A 121 -14.17 15.76 -12.85
N LEU A 122 -13.13 16.57 -12.60
CA LEU A 122 -12.03 16.22 -11.70
C LEU A 122 -12.49 15.79 -10.30
N PRO A 123 -13.43 16.50 -9.62
CA PRO A 123 -13.84 16.11 -8.28
C PRO A 123 -14.49 14.72 -8.26
N GLY A 124 -15.40 14.46 -9.21
CA GLY A 124 -16.07 13.16 -9.34
C GLY A 124 -15.12 12.04 -9.72
N LEU A 125 -14.18 12.28 -10.64
CA LEU A 125 -13.17 11.31 -11.03
C LEU A 125 -12.23 10.96 -9.87
N SER A 126 -11.82 11.97 -9.09
CA SER A 126 -10.97 11.80 -7.91
C SER A 126 -11.65 10.96 -6.83
N GLN A 127 -12.92 11.24 -6.52
CA GLN A 127 -13.71 10.43 -5.60
C GLN A 127 -13.84 8.98 -6.09
N LEU A 128 -14.24 8.80 -7.36
CA LEU A 128 -14.38 7.47 -7.95
C LEU A 128 -13.06 6.69 -7.94
N THR A 129 -11.92 7.36 -8.15
CA THR A 129 -10.60 6.71 -8.09
C THR A 129 -10.31 6.23 -6.67
N ARG A 130 -10.56 7.06 -5.65
CA ARG A 130 -10.38 6.65 -4.24
C ARG A 130 -11.25 5.44 -3.87
N GLU A 131 -12.52 5.44 -4.29
CA GLU A 131 -13.44 4.31 -4.05
C GLU A 131 -13.01 3.01 -4.77
N LYS A 132 -12.58 3.12 -6.03
CA LYS A 132 -12.03 1.98 -6.78
C LYS A 132 -10.71 1.50 -6.16
N LEU A 133 -9.86 2.42 -5.73
CA LEU A 133 -8.56 2.12 -5.13
C LEU A 133 -8.72 1.31 -3.85
N ILE A 134 -9.69 1.67 -2.99
CA ILE A 134 -10.00 0.89 -1.78
C ILE A 134 -10.32 -0.57 -2.13
N ARG A 135 -11.14 -0.81 -3.16
CA ARG A 135 -11.53 -2.16 -3.58
C ARG A 135 -10.33 -2.94 -4.14
N GLU A 136 -9.55 -2.32 -5.01
CA GLU A 136 -8.36 -2.94 -5.59
C GLU A 136 -7.30 -3.25 -4.53
N MET A 137 -7.00 -2.29 -3.65
CA MET A 137 -6.06 -2.47 -2.55
C MET A 137 -6.48 -3.60 -1.62
N LYS A 138 -7.78 -3.73 -1.29
CA LYS A 138 -8.27 -4.85 -0.47
C LYS A 138 -7.95 -6.20 -1.12
N GLY A 139 -8.19 -6.33 -2.43
CA GLY A 139 -7.89 -7.55 -3.18
C GLY A 139 -6.39 -7.84 -3.28
N VAL A 140 -5.58 -6.83 -3.61
CA VAL A 140 -4.11 -6.96 -3.72
C VAL A 140 -3.50 -7.30 -2.36
N HIS A 141 -3.85 -6.56 -1.32
CA HIS A 141 -3.30 -6.72 0.01
C HIS A 141 -3.63 -8.08 0.61
N GLN A 142 -4.84 -8.61 0.38
CA GLN A 142 -5.17 -9.97 0.81
C GLN A 142 -4.25 -11.01 0.19
N ARG A 143 -3.93 -10.88 -1.11
CA ARG A 143 -2.97 -11.78 -1.79
C ARG A 143 -1.55 -11.59 -1.27
N VAL A 144 -1.14 -10.36 -0.99
CA VAL A 144 0.16 -10.04 -0.39
C VAL A 144 0.27 -10.65 1.01
N LYS A 145 -0.76 -10.52 1.85
CA LYS A 145 -0.82 -11.13 3.18
C LYS A 145 -0.66 -12.65 3.10
N GLN A 146 -1.41 -13.32 2.25
CA GLN A 146 -1.29 -14.76 2.02
C GLN A 146 0.11 -15.17 1.53
N HIS A 147 0.71 -14.37 0.65
CA HIS A 147 2.07 -14.63 0.17
C HIS A 147 3.10 -14.50 1.29
N ILE A 148 3.01 -13.47 2.13
CA ILE A 148 3.90 -13.24 3.26
C ILE A 148 3.74 -14.35 4.30
N GLU A 149 2.51 -14.74 4.64
CA GLU A 149 2.24 -15.84 5.57
C GLU A 149 2.86 -17.17 5.09
N LYS A 150 2.89 -17.41 3.77
CA LYS A 150 3.42 -18.65 3.19
C LYS A 150 4.93 -18.63 2.96
N LEU A 151 5.50 -17.50 2.53
CA LEU A 151 6.86 -17.42 1.97
C LEU A 151 7.72 -16.29 2.55
N GLY A 152 7.13 -15.43 3.39
CA GLY A 152 7.78 -14.30 4.01
C GLY A 152 8.72 -14.69 5.15
N PRO A 153 9.58 -13.76 5.60
CA PRO A 153 10.34 -13.89 6.84
C PRO A 153 9.40 -14.17 8.01
N GLU A 154 9.73 -15.13 8.88
CA GLU A 154 8.97 -15.38 10.13
C GLU A 154 8.84 -14.13 11.01
N THR A 155 9.83 -13.23 10.91
CA THR A 155 9.90 -11.96 11.65
C THR A 155 9.02 -10.86 11.05
N TYR A 156 8.55 -11.02 9.81
CA TYR A 156 7.71 -10.02 9.16
C TYR A 156 6.24 -10.37 9.34
N ARG A 157 5.49 -9.44 9.94
CA ARG A 157 4.04 -9.47 9.97
C ARG A 157 3.52 -8.28 9.17
N PRO A 158 2.74 -8.48 8.10
CA PRO A 158 2.13 -7.38 7.39
C PRO A 158 1.22 -6.61 8.36
N PRO A 159 1.16 -5.27 8.27
CA PRO A 159 0.21 -4.51 9.07
C PRO A 159 -1.20 -4.99 8.76
N ASP A 160 -1.97 -5.37 9.79
CA ASP A 160 -3.33 -5.90 9.63
C ASP A 160 -4.34 -4.88 9.07
N LYS A 161 -3.95 -3.60 9.04
CA LYS A 161 -4.81 -2.51 8.59
C LYS A 161 -4.24 -1.84 7.36
N LEU A 162 -4.99 -1.93 6.27
CA LEU A 162 -4.81 -1.13 5.08
C LEU A 162 -5.04 0.36 5.41
N PRO A 163 -4.11 1.26 5.07
CA PRO A 163 -4.37 2.69 5.15
C PRO A 163 -5.46 3.05 4.14
N LEU A 164 -6.55 3.65 4.62
CA LEU A 164 -7.63 4.10 3.75
C LEU A 164 -7.20 5.39 3.02
N PRO A 165 -7.40 5.50 1.70
CA PRO A 165 -7.19 6.72 0.93
C PRO A 165 -7.94 7.92 1.52
N ARG A 166 -7.23 9.03 1.74
CA ARG A 166 -7.80 10.31 2.20
C ARG A 166 -7.31 11.46 1.33
N SER A 167 -8.08 12.55 1.26
CA SER A 167 -7.69 13.78 0.56
C SER A 167 -6.76 14.66 1.39
N THR A 168 -6.80 14.54 2.72
CA THR A 168 -6.04 15.38 3.64
C THR A 168 -5.24 14.52 4.62
N PRO A 169 -4.04 14.97 5.03
CA PRO A 169 -3.31 14.36 6.14
C PRO A 169 -4.15 14.34 7.42
N ASP A 170 -3.88 13.36 8.29
CA ASP A 170 -4.41 13.35 9.65
C ASP A 170 -3.87 14.57 10.42
N GLN A 171 -4.79 15.46 10.79
CA GLN A 171 -4.47 16.69 11.52
C GLN A 171 -4.42 16.48 13.03
N ARG A 172 -4.77 15.31 13.59
CA ARG A 172 -4.84 15.14 15.06
C ARG A 172 -3.58 15.55 15.82
N LEU A 173 -2.39 15.27 15.26
CA LEU A 173 -1.14 15.72 15.87
C LEU A 173 -0.95 17.23 15.71
N ALA A 174 -1.30 17.78 14.54
CA ALA A 174 -1.26 19.22 14.30
C ALA A 174 -2.27 19.97 15.21
N ASP A 175 -3.47 19.44 15.41
CA ASP A 175 -4.53 19.96 16.27
C ASP A 175 -4.12 19.90 17.74
N LEU A 176 -3.51 18.79 18.18
CA LEU A 176 -2.95 18.67 19.52
C LEU A 176 -1.86 19.71 19.75
N VAL A 177 -0.96 19.85 18.76
CA VAL A 177 0.14 20.82 18.79
C VAL A 177 -0.39 22.26 18.78
N ALA A 178 -1.41 22.56 17.98
CA ALA A 178 -2.07 23.85 17.94
C ALA A 178 -2.76 24.17 19.27
N SER A 179 -3.46 23.20 19.85
CA SER A 179 -4.09 23.34 21.17
C SER A 179 -3.04 23.63 22.25
N LEU A 180 -1.89 22.95 22.23
CA LEU A 180 -0.80 23.23 23.18
C LEU A 180 -0.21 24.64 23.01
N ASN A 181 -0.05 25.11 21.77
CA ASN A 181 0.38 26.48 21.48
C ASN A 181 -0.62 27.52 22.01
N GLU A 182 -1.93 27.26 21.92
CA GLU A 182 -2.97 28.17 22.41
C GLU A 182 -2.92 28.37 23.93
N PHE A 183 -2.61 27.31 24.69
CA PHE A 183 -2.51 27.39 26.16
C PHE A 183 -1.20 28.02 26.65
N THR A 184 -0.16 28.11 25.81
CA THR A 184 1.18 28.58 26.23
C THR A 184 1.97 29.25 25.09
N PRO A 185 1.53 30.43 24.61
CA PRO A 185 2.00 31.03 23.35
C PRO A 185 3.50 31.37 23.32
N ASP A 186 4.05 31.86 24.45
CA ASP A 186 5.36 32.54 24.42
C ASP A 186 6.55 31.65 24.84
N GLN A 187 6.32 30.43 25.33
CA GLN A 187 7.38 29.58 25.91
C GLN A 187 7.55 28.20 25.23
N ILE A 188 6.58 27.74 24.43
CA ILE A 188 6.55 26.36 23.92
C ILE A 188 6.64 26.26 22.39
N ASP A 189 6.55 27.37 21.66
CA ASP A 189 6.61 27.35 20.18
C ASP A 189 7.85 26.63 19.61
N PRO A 190 9.08 26.80 20.17
CA PRO A 190 10.25 26.02 19.73
C PRO A 190 10.10 24.51 19.95
N VAL A 191 9.46 24.10 21.06
CA VAL A 191 9.22 22.68 21.38
C VAL A 191 8.16 22.10 20.45
N VAL A 192 7.12 22.87 20.13
CA VAL A 192 6.07 22.49 19.19
C VAL A 192 6.60 22.36 17.76
N GLN A 193 7.43 23.28 17.30
CA GLN A 193 8.13 23.16 16.03
C GLN A 193 9.06 21.94 16.00
N LEU A 194 9.78 21.70 17.10
CA LEU A 194 10.62 20.51 17.26
C LEU A 194 9.81 19.21 17.19
N LEU A 195 8.62 19.16 17.79
CA LEU A 195 7.73 17.99 17.71
C LEU A 195 7.30 17.69 16.26
N LYS A 196 7.00 18.71 15.45
CA LYS A 196 6.68 18.54 14.02
C LYS A 196 7.87 17.97 13.23
N VAL A 197 9.09 18.41 13.56
CA VAL A 197 10.33 17.93 12.90
C VAL A 197 10.70 16.51 13.34
N ILE A 198 10.54 16.19 14.63
CA ILE A 198 10.90 14.89 15.18
C ILE A 198 9.88 13.81 14.79
N PHE A 199 8.60 14.18 14.66
CA PHE A 199 7.50 13.26 14.37
C PHE A 199 6.73 13.70 13.12
N PRO A 200 7.36 13.67 11.93
CA PRO A 200 6.69 14.00 10.68
C PRO A 200 5.51 13.04 10.44
N PRO A 201 4.46 13.46 9.73
CA PRO A 201 3.39 12.56 9.34
C PRO A 201 3.96 11.34 8.60
N PHE A 202 3.41 10.16 8.90
CA PHE A 202 3.89 8.89 8.38
C PHE A 202 2.90 8.33 7.38
N GLY A 203 3.38 8.00 6.18
CA GLY A 203 2.54 7.43 5.16
C GLY A 203 3.05 7.68 3.75
N THR A 204 2.16 7.47 2.80
CA THR A 204 2.41 7.67 1.37
C THR A 204 1.46 8.73 0.85
N LYS A 205 2.00 9.67 0.07
CA LYS A 205 1.23 10.66 -0.67
C LYS A 205 1.28 10.32 -2.15
N VAL A 206 0.14 10.42 -2.83
CA VAL A 206 0.01 10.22 -4.27
C VAL A 206 -0.57 11.47 -4.90
N THR A 207 0.25 12.16 -5.70
CA THR A 207 -0.22 13.24 -6.57
C THR A 207 -0.75 12.61 -7.85
N CYS A 208 -1.95 13.01 -8.28
CA CYS A 208 -2.59 12.47 -9.48
C CYS A 208 -2.69 13.56 -10.56
N ILE A 209 -2.25 13.26 -11.78
CA ILE A 209 -2.23 14.21 -12.90
C ILE A 209 -2.87 13.54 -14.11
N LEU A 210 -3.86 14.19 -14.72
CA LEU A 210 -4.38 13.79 -16.03
C LEU A 210 -3.58 14.50 -17.11
N GLN A 211 -3.05 13.77 -18.08
CA GLN A 211 -2.27 14.34 -19.17
C GLN A 211 -2.68 13.78 -20.53
N SER A 212 -2.31 14.48 -21.58
CA SER A 212 -2.51 14.05 -22.97
C SER A 212 -1.25 14.26 -23.80
N GLN A 213 -1.11 13.47 -24.85
CA GLN A 213 -0.03 13.51 -25.82
C GLN A 213 -0.64 13.52 -27.24
N GLY A 214 -0.01 14.28 -28.13
CA GLY A 214 -0.47 14.51 -29.51
C GLY A 214 -1.49 15.63 -29.61
N ASP A 215 -1.71 16.10 -30.84
CA ASP A 215 -2.76 17.08 -31.14
C ASP A 215 -4.14 16.48 -30.83
N ASP A 216 -5.09 17.33 -30.43
CA ASP A 216 -6.48 16.95 -30.10
C ASP A 216 -6.60 15.76 -29.11
N HIS A 217 -5.65 15.64 -28.17
CA HIS A 217 -5.61 14.58 -27.17
C HIS A 217 -5.60 13.16 -27.78
N GLU A 218 -4.81 12.95 -28.85
CA GLU A 218 -4.68 11.65 -29.52
C GLU A 218 -4.50 10.50 -28.51
N ARG A 219 -3.66 10.70 -27.50
CA ARG A 219 -3.43 9.73 -26.42
C ARG A 219 -3.55 10.38 -25.06
N ILE A 220 -4.31 9.76 -24.15
CA ILE A 220 -4.42 10.22 -22.76
C ILE A 220 -3.64 9.34 -21.79
N GLY A 221 -3.25 9.91 -20.65
CA GLY A 221 -2.52 9.23 -19.59
C GLY A 221 -2.95 9.69 -18.20
N MET A 222 -2.88 8.78 -17.23
CA MET A 222 -2.98 9.09 -15.80
C MET A 222 -1.61 8.91 -15.16
N THR A 223 -1.08 10.00 -14.63
CA THR A 223 0.21 10.03 -13.95
C THR A 223 0.00 10.01 -12.45
N PHE A 224 0.79 9.19 -11.78
CA PHE A 224 0.87 9.12 -10.34
C PHE A 224 2.28 9.42 -9.90
N GLU A 225 2.42 10.39 -9.02
CA GLU A 225 3.65 10.66 -8.28
C GLU A 225 3.49 10.13 -6.86
N ILE A 226 4.22 9.07 -6.54
CA ILE A 226 4.16 8.40 -5.24
C ILE A 226 5.34 8.88 -4.42
N THR A 227 5.05 9.57 -3.31
CA THR A 227 6.05 10.13 -2.40
C THR A 227 5.87 9.58 -1.00
N ASP A 228 6.97 9.33 -0.32
CA ASP A 228 6.95 9.10 1.12
C ASP A 228 6.72 10.43 1.82
N ILE A 229 5.72 10.52 2.69
CA ILE A 229 5.43 11.77 3.43
C ILE A 229 6.63 12.16 4.30
N GLU A 230 7.42 11.18 4.74
CA GLU A 230 8.63 11.44 5.51
C GLU A 230 9.81 11.91 4.64
N GLY A 231 9.67 11.96 3.30
CA GLY A 231 10.72 12.38 2.36
C GLY A 231 11.93 11.44 2.32
N ARG A 232 11.80 10.21 2.84
CA ARG A 232 12.92 9.25 2.96
C ARG A 232 13.23 8.50 1.68
N VAL A 233 12.26 8.40 0.78
CA VAL A 233 12.36 7.66 -0.47
C VAL A 233 12.08 8.64 -1.62
N ALA A 234 12.87 8.53 -2.68
CA ALA A 234 12.68 9.33 -3.89
C ALA A 234 11.26 9.11 -4.45
N SER A 235 10.68 10.19 -5.00
CA SER A 235 9.38 10.14 -5.67
C SER A 235 9.41 9.15 -6.83
N VAL A 236 8.43 8.25 -6.90
CA VAL A 236 8.22 7.40 -8.08
C VAL A 236 7.14 8.03 -8.93
N LEU A 237 7.51 8.46 -10.14
CA LEU A 237 6.58 9.00 -11.13
C LEU A 237 6.28 7.94 -12.18
N TYR A 238 5.01 7.66 -12.44
CA TYR A 238 4.63 6.70 -13.46
C TYR A 238 3.34 7.12 -14.17
N THR A 239 3.31 6.95 -15.50
CA THR A 239 2.12 7.23 -16.30
C THR A 239 1.53 5.94 -16.85
N VAL A 240 0.27 5.70 -16.55
CA VAL A 240 -0.53 4.67 -17.22
C VAL A 240 -1.19 5.31 -18.43
N TRP A 241 -0.70 4.96 -19.61
CA TRP A 241 -1.20 5.48 -20.89
C TRP A 241 -2.36 4.64 -21.44
N GLU A 242 -3.25 5.28 -22.20
CA GLU A 242 -4.22 4.57 -23.03
C GLU A 242 -3.50 3.66 -24.04
N SER A 243 -4.05 2.45 -24.24
CA SER A 243 -3.50 1.46 -25.16
C SER A 243 -3.79 1.88 -26.62
N PRO A 244 -2.78 1.87 -27.51
CA PRO A 244 -2.93 2.31 -28.89
C PRO A 244 -3.84 1.40 -29.75
N ASP A 245 -4.01 0.14 -29.35
CA ASP A 245 -4.76 -0.87 -30.12
C ASP A 245 -6.27 -0.62 -30.21
N ARG A 246 -6.77 0.41 -29.55
CA ARG A 246 -8.15 0.84 -29.76
C ARG A 246 -8.43 1.22 -31.20
N LYS A 247 -7.45 1.74 -31.95
CA LYS A 247 -7.65 2.23 -33.32
C LYS A 247 -8.16 1.18 -34.33
N ILE A 248 -8.19 -0.12 -34.00
CA ILE A 248 -8.37 -1.19 -34.99
C ILE A 248 -9.79 -1.81 -35.02
N VAL A 249 -10.63 -1.67 -33.98
CA VAL A 249 -11.88 -2.48 -33.93
C VAL A 249 -13.13 -1.78 -34.46
N ASN A 250 -13.24 -0.45 -34.41
CA ASN A 250 -14.37 0.25 -35.03
C ASN A 250 -13.85 1.41 -35.87
N SER A 251 -14.39 1.55 -37.08
CA SER A 251 -14.18 2.65 -38.03
C SER A 251 -13.82 3.97 -37.36
N SER A 252 -12.79 4.65 -37.90
CA SER A 252 -12.23 5.92 -37.42
C SER A 252 -13.24 7.04 -37.13
N GLU A 253 -14.48 6.93 -37.60
CA GLU A 253 -15.57 7.87 -37.32
C GLU A 253 -16.22 7.72 -35.93
N GLU A 254 -16.20 6.54 -35.29
CA GLU A 254 -16.85 6.32 -33.98
C GLU A 254 -15.94 6.67 -32.79
N GLN A 255 -14.63 6.49 -32.92
CA GLN A 255 -13.68 6.81 -31.84
C GLN A 255 -13.46 8.30 -31.65
N SER A 256 -13.62 9.11 -32.70
CA SER A 256 -13.64 10.58 -32.59
C SER A 256 -14.85 11.11 -31.79
N LYS A 257 -15.86 10.27 -31.51
CA LYS A 257 -17.08 10.64 -30.78
C LYS A 257 -17.07 10.29 -29.30
N ILE A 258 -16.05 9.59 -28.78
CA ILE A 258 -15.98 9.30 -27.34
C ILE A 258 -15.43 10.54 -26.63
N ALA A 259 -16.28 11.18 -25.82
CA ALA A 259 -15.89 12.33 -25.02
C ALA A 259 -14.65 12.03 -24.15
N LEU A 260 -13.75 13.01 -24.02
CA LEU A 260 -12.47 12.86 -23.31
C LEU A 260 -12.65 12.34 -21.87
N LYS A 261 -13.69 12.82 -21.18
CA LYS A 261 -14.09 12.36 -19.83
C LYS A 261 -14.33 10.84 -19.76
N ASP A 262 -14.92 10.24 -20.80
CA ASP A 262 -15.27 8.83 -20.81
C ASP A 262 -14.04 7.96 -21.13
N ARG A 263 -13.10 8.47 -21.93
CA ARG A 263 -11.78 7.84 -22.13
C ARG A 263 -11.02 7.77 -20.80
N PHE A 264 -10.98 8.85 -20.02
CA PHE A 264 -10.36 8.82 -18.68
C PHE A 264 -11.05 7.84 -17.72
N ARG A 265 -12.39 7.79 -17.70
CA ARG A 265 -13.14 6.82 -16.88
C ARG A 265 -12.79 5.36 -17.21
N GLN A 266 -12.52 5.06 -18.48
CA GLN A 266 -12.11 3.74 -18.92
C GLN A 266 -10.66 3.43 -18.49
N LEU A 267 -9.74 4.37 -18.71
CA LEU A 267 -8.34 4.25 -18.28
C LEU A 267 -8.19 4.08 -16.76
N GLN A 268 -9.11 4.69 -16.00
CA GLN A 268 -9.14 4.63 -14.54
C GLN A 268 -9.09 3.20 -13.99
N ARG A 269 -9.72 2.22 -14.66
CA ARG A 269 -9.73 0.83 -14.19
C ARG A 269 -8.31 0.26 -14.15
N THR A 270 -7.57 0.39 -15.24
CA THR A 270 -6.17 -0.07 -15.37
C THR A 270 -5.26 0.75 -14.45
N ALA A 271 -5.41 2.07 -14.44
CA ALA A 271 -4.61 3.00 -13.65
C ALA A 271 -4.74 2.76 -12.13
N THR A 272 -5.97 2.57 -11.64
CA THR A 272 -6.23 2.31 -10.21
C THR A 272 -5.68 0.95 -9.79
N ARG A 273 -5.80 -0.07 -10.65
CA ARG A 273 -5.22 -1.39 -10.39
C ARG A 273 -3.70 -1.30 -10.27
N TRP A 274 -3.06 -0.58 -11.19
CA TRP A 274 -1.62 -0.38 -11.16
C TRP A 274 -1.18 0.31 -9.87
N LEU A 275 -1.86 1.39 -9.48
CA LEU A 275 -1.57 2.14 -8.25
C LEU A 275 -1.72 1.25 -7.01
N ALA A 276 -2.78 0.42 -6.94
CA ALA A 276 -2.97 -0.51 -5.84
C ALA A 276 -1.81 -1.53 -5.73
N VAL A 277 -1.36 -2.07 -6.87
CA VAL A 277 -0.22 -3.00 -6.91
C VAL A 277 1.07 -2.32 -6.46
N GLU A 278 1.34 -1.11 -6.96
CA GLU A 278 2.56 -0.37 -6.62
C GLU A 278 2.61 0.03 -5.14
N LEU A 279 1.52 0.51 -4.57
CA LEU A 279 1.45 0.84 -3.14
C LEU A 279 1.74 -0.38 -2.26
N CYS A 280 1.12 -1.52 -2.56
CA CYS A 280 1.39 -2.75 -1.82
C CYS A 280 2.82 -3.29 -2.05
N ARG A 281 3.40 -3.10 -3.23
CA ARG A 281 4.79 -3.45 -3.53
C ARG A 281 5.74 -2.63 -2.66
N GLN A 282 5.56 -1.31 -2.61
CA GLN A 282 6.39 -0.43 -1.79
C GLN A 282 6.29 -0.78 -0.30
N GLU A 283 5.09 -1.07 0.21
CA GLU A 283 4.92 -1.54 1.59
C GLU A 283 5.71 -2.83 1.85
N MET A 284 5.60 -3.82 0.95
CA MET A 284 6.29 -5.11 1.11
C MET A 284 7.83 -4.95 1.05
N VAL A 285 8.34 -4.09 0.17
CA VAL A 285 9.77 -3.80 0.05
C VAL A 285 10.28 -3.01 1.26
N LYS A 286 9.53 -2.02 1.76
CA LYS A 286 9.88 -1.26 2.97
C LYS A 286 9.90 -2.13 4.22
N ALA A 287 9.08 -3.18 4.24
CA ALA A 287 8.97 -4.06 5.39
C ALA A 287 10.03 -5.17 5.46
N VAL A 288 10.92 -5.27 4.45
CA VAL A 288 12.10 -6.14 4.51
C VAL A 288 12.93 -5.73 5.74
N PRO A 289 13.19 -6.63 6.72
CA PRO A 289 13.89 -6.23 7.93
C PRO A 289 15.30 -5.72 7.63
N PHE A 290 15.73 -4.65 8.30
CA PHE A 290 17.02 -3.99 8.01
C PHE A 290 18.23 -4.92 8.18
N PHE A 291 18.11 -5.97 9.00
CA PHE A 291 19.16 -6.96 9.24
C PHE A 291 19.25 -8.04 8.15
N TYR A 292 18.37 -8.03 7.15
CA TYR A 292 18.56 -8.82 5.94
C TYR A 292 19.65 -8.17 5.09
N PHE A 293 20.81 -8.83 4.98
CA PHE A 293 21.94 -8.34 4.20
C PHE A 293 22.33 -9.30 3.09
N GLY A 294 23.08 -8.78 2.10
CA GLY A 294 23.73 -9.57 1.06
C GLY A 294 22.78 -10.49 0.28
N LYS A 295 23.14 -11.79 0.20
CA LYS A 295 22.44 -12.81 -0.59
C LYS A 295 21.01 -13.04 -0.12
N SER A 296 20.77 -13.08 1.19
CA SER A 296 19.43 -13.31 1.76
C SER A 296 18.46 -12.20 1.41
N ARG A 297 18.92 -10.93 1.42
CA ARG A 297 18.11 -9.80 0.97
C ARG A 297 17.77 -9.90 -0.52
N LYS A 298 18.76 -10.21 -1.36
CA LYS A 298 18.55 -10.39 -2.81
C LYS A 298 17.56 -11.53 -3.10
N HIS A 299 17.68 -12.66 -2.40
CA HIS A 299 16.76 -13.80 -2.57
C HIS A 299 15.32 -13.42 -2.18
N TYR A 300 15.15 -12.68 -1.09
CA TYR A 300 13.82 -12.23 -0.69
C TYR A 300 13.25 -11.19 -1.68
N GLN A 301 14.06 -10.24 -2.13
CA GLN A 301 13.66 -9.28 -3.17
C GLN A 301 13.29 -10.00 -4.48
N ALA A 302 14.02 -11.05 -4.88
CA ALA A 302 13.64 -11.87 -6.02
C ALA A 302 12.25 -12.47 -5.84
N ARG A 303 11.93 -13.02 -4.65
CA ARG A 303 10.60 -13.56 -4.36
C ARG A 303 9.49 -12.51 -4.43
N ILE A 304 9.76 -11.29 -3.94
CA ILE A 304 8.84 -10.15 -4.05
C ILE A 304 8.54 -9.87 -5.52
N HIS A 305 9.58 -9.69 -6.34
CA HIS A 305 9.42 -9.40 -7.76
C HIS A 305 8.72 -10.54 -8.50
N ASN A 306 9.08 -11.80 -8.24
CA ASN A 306 8.37 -12.94 -8.83
C ASN A 306 6.88 -12.96 -8.48
N PHE A 307 6.53 -12.65 -7.22
CA PHE A 307 5.13 -12.55 -6.80
C PHE A 307 4.38 -11.44 -7.53
N PHE A 308 4.96 -10.24 -7.60
CA PHE A 308 4.34 -9.12 -8.31
C PHE A 308 4.29 -9.36 -9.83
N GLY A 309 5.25 -10.09 -10.39
CA GLY A 309 5.22 -10.59 -11.76
C GLY A 309 3.97 -11.42 -12.05
N VAL A 310 3.72 -12.46 -11.26
CA VAL A 310 2.51 -13.30 -11.37
C VAL A 310 1.23 -12.50 -11.10
N LEU A 311 1.26 -11.57 -10.14
CA LEU A 311 0.11 -10.72 -9.84
C LEU A 311 -0.23 -9.79 -11.02
N ASN A 312 0.77 -9.23 -11.68
CA ASN A 312 0.62 -8.41 -12.88
C ASN A 312 0.13 -9.27 -14.05
N GLN A 313 0.68 -10.47 -14.26
CA GLN A 313 0.19 -11.41 -15.27
C GLN A 313 -1.31 -11.71 -15.09
N THR A 314 -1.76 -11.98 -13.86
CA THR A 314 -3.19 -12.15 -13.54
C THR A 314 -4.00 -10.86 -13.77
N SER A 315 -3.41 -9.71 -13.45
CA SER A 315 -4.05 -8.41 -13.66
C SER A 315 -4.23 -8.12 -15.16
N ALA A 316 -3.34 -8.61 -16.03
CA ALA A 316 -3.44 -8.42 -17.48
C ALA A 316 -4.73 -9.00 -18.07
N GLN A 317 -5.15 -10.18 -17.59
CA GLN A 317 -6.37 -10.86 -18.04
C GLN A 317 -7.65 -10.07 -17.71
N THR A 318 -7.62 -9.20 -16.70
CA THR A 318 -8.81 -8.49 -16.20
C THR A 318 -8.75 -6.98 -16.35
N HIS A 319 -7.56 -6.41 -16.52
CA HIS A 319 -7.30 -4.97 -16.53
C HIS A 319 -6.52 -4.50 -17.77
N GLY A 320 -6.26 -5.42 -18.71
CA GLY A 320 -5.69 -5.13 -20.02
C GLY A 320 -4.20 -5.45 -20.12
N ARG A 321 -3.76 -5.63 -21.37
CA ARG A 321 -2.42 -6.11 -21.74
C ARG A 321 -1.24 -5.31 -21.19
N PHE A 322 -1.47 -4.06 -20.77
CA PHE A 322 -0.46 -3.19 -20.14
C PHE A 322 0.30 -3.91 -19.01
N PHE A 323 -0.41 -4.74 -18.24
CA PHE A 323 0.20 -5.48 -17.14
C PHE A 323 1.13 -6.63 -17.56
N TYR A 324 1.09 -7.10 -18.81
CA TYR A 324 2.06 -8.11 -19.27
C TYR A 324 3.49 -7.55 -19.29
N GLN A 325 3.68 -6.30 -19.70
CA GLN A 325 5.01 -5.69 -19.67
C GLN A 325 5.51 -5.54 -18.24
N LEU A 326 4.65 -5.08 -17.31
CA LEU A 326 5.00 -5.00 -15.89
C LEU A 326 5.33 -6.36 -15.29
N ALA A 327 4.62 -7.41 -15.71
CA ALA A 327 4.93 -8.77 -15.30
C ALA A 327 6.31 -9.21 -15.80
N ILE A 328 6.61 -8.94 -17.08
CA ILE A 328 7.92 -9.22 -17.68
C ILE A 328 9.05 -8.50 -16.92
N ASP A 329 8.89 -7.21 -16.66
CA ASP A 329 9.90 -6.38 -15.97
C ASP A 329 10.19 -6.89 -14.55
N ASP A 330 9.12 -7.24 -13.81
CA ASP A 330 9.24 -7.84 -12.48
C ASP A 330 9.94 -9.20 -12.52
N LEU A 331 9.54 -10.08 -13.44
CA LEU A 331 10.12 -11.42 -13.55
C LEU A 331 11.58 -11.38 -13.98
N GLN A 332 11.96 -10.49 -14.90
CA GLN A 332 13.35 -10.22 -15.26
C GLN A 332 14.14 -9.70 -14.07
N THR A 333 13.58 -8.78 -13.29
CA THR A 333 14.22 -8.29 -12.06
C THR A 333 14.44 -9.43 -11.06
N SER A 334 13.47 -10.34 -10.92
CA SER A 334 13.62 -11.52 -10.08
C SER A 334 14.74 -12.45 -10.57
N ILE A 335 14.86 -12.67 -11.88
CA ILE A 335 15.94 -13.47 -12.48
C ILE A 335 17.31 -12.83 -12.20
N ASN A 336 17.43 -11.52 -12.40
CA ASN A 336 18.67 -10.78 -12.16
C ASN A 336 19.12 -10.86 -10.69
N LEU A 337 18.17 -10.89 -9.75
CA LEU A 337 18.44 -11.01 -8.32
C LEU A 337 18.77 -12.44 -7.88
N ASN A 338 18.20 -13.46 -8.54
CA ASN A 338 18.41 -14.86 -8.24
C ASN A 338 18.35 -15.75 -9.51
N PRO A 339 19.46 -15.83 -10.28
CA PRO A 339 19.46 -16.45 -11.60
C PRO A 339 19.34 -17.97 -11.58
N ASP A 340 19.59 -18.63 -10.46
CA ASP A 340 19.52 -20.09 -10.32
C ASP A 340 18.10 -20.59 -10.00
N TRP A 341 17.16 -19.68 -9.73
CA TRP A 341 15.80 -20.04 -9.36
C TRP A 341 14.94 -20.26 -10.60
N TYR A 342 14.40 -21.46 -10.79
CA TYR A 342 13.63 -21.82 -11.98
C TYR A 342 12.30 -21.04 -12.13
N GLN A 343 11.65 -20.71 -11.02
CA GLN A 343 10.25 -20.27 -11.03
C GLN A 343 10.01 -18.94 -11.76
N PRO A 344 10.88 -17.92 -11.65
CA PRO A 344 10.79 -16.72 -12.48
C PRO A 344 10.88 -16.98 -13.98
N TYR A 345 11.70 -17.95 -14.41
CA TYR A 345 11.79 -18.32 -15.84
C TYR A 345 10.50 -18.99 -16.31
N ASP A 346 9.94 -19.91 -15.51
CA ASP A 346 8.66 -20.57 -15.80
C ASP A 346 7.51 -19.56 -15.90
N ASN A 347 7.40 -18.66 -14.92
CA ASN A 347 6.39 -17.60 -14.91
C ASN A 347 6.59 -16.61 -16.08
N LEU A 348 7.84 -16.31 -16.46
CA LEU A 348 8.14 -15.43 -17.58
C LEU A 348 7.75 -16.08 -18.91
N ALA A 349 8.02 -17.39 -19.06
CA ALA A 349 7.60 -18.17 -20.20
C ALA A 349 6.07 -18.19 -20.35
N GLU A 350 5.35 -18.45 -19.26
CA GLU A 350 3.88 -18.41 -19.25
C GLU A 350 3.35 -17.01 -19.58
N THR A 351 3.99 -15.96 -19.07
CA THR A 351 3.64 -14.56 -19.36
C THR A 351 3.76 -14.25 -20.85
N TYR A 352 4.86 -14.64 -21.50
CA TYR A 352 5.03 -14.48 -22.95
C TYR A 352 4.03 -15.32 -23.75
N SER A 353 3.75 -16.55 -23.32
CA SER A 353 2.75 -17.42 -23.95
C SER A 353 1.34 -16.82 -23.89
N LEU A 354 0.97 -16.23 -22.75
CA LEU A 354 -0.30 -15.50 -22.59
C LEU A 354 -0.33 -14.21 -23.41
N LEU A 355 0.75 -13.41 -23.39
CA LEU A 355 0.86 -12.20 -24.21
C LEU A 355 0.72 -12.51 -25.71
N ALA A 356 1.33 -13.61 -26.17
CA ALA A 356 1.22 -14.06 -27.55
C ALA A 356 -0.23 -14.33 -28.00
N ARG A 357 -1.10 -14.80 -27.09
CA ARG A 357 -2.53 -15.01 -27.38
C ARG A 357 -3.27 -13.69 -27.63
N THR A 358 -2.71 -12.55 -27.23
CA THR A 358 -3.29 -11.22 -27.46
C THR A 358 -2.69 -10.49 -28.66
N GLU A 359 -1.70 -11.07 -29.32
CA GLU A 359 -0.96 -10.48 -30.44
C GLU A 359 -1.21 -11.25 -31.75
N GLN A 360 -0.82 -10.66 -32.87
CA GLN A 360 -0.94 -11.28 -34.20
C GLN A 360 0.39 -11.20 -34.97
N GLY A 361 0.48 -11.97 -36.07
CA GLY A 361 1.63 -11.96 -36.96
C GLY A 361 2.97 -12.25 -36.26
N ASP A 362 4.01 -11.51 -36.63
CA ASP A 362 5.38 -11.71 -36.13
C ASP A 362 5.50 -11.50 -34.62
N ARG A 363 4.71 -10.61 -34.03
CA ARG A 363 4.72 -10.37 -32.57
C ARG A 363 4.24 -11.59 -31.80
N ARG A 364 3.18 -12.25 -32.27
CA ARG A 364 2.68 -13.50 -31.69
C ARG A 364 3.77 -14.58 -31.73
N ILE A 365 4.39 -14.78 -32.89
CA ILE A 365 5.43 -15.80 -33.06
C ILE A 365 6.67 -15.48 -32.22
N GLY A 366 7.11 -14.22 -32.20
CA GLY A 366 8.23 -13.77 -31.38
C GLY A 366 8.00 -14.05 -29.89
N ASN A 367 6.83 -13.70 -29.36
CA ASN A 367 6.47 -13.98 -27.97
C ASN A 367 6.44 -15.49 -27.67
N LEU A 368 5.89 -16.32 -28.56
CA LEU A 368 5.92 -17.79 -28.37
C LEU A 368 7.35 -18.35 -28.37
N GLN A 369 8.23 -17.82 -29.21
CA GLN A 369 9.65 -18.21 -29.21
C GLN A 369 10.36 -17.80 -27.91
N SER A 370 10.11 -16.59 -27.42
CA SER A 370 10.60 -16.16 -26.11
C SER A 370 10.08 -17.05 -24.98
N ALA A 371 8.81 -17.44 -25.02
CA ALA A 371 8.24 -18.36 -24.06
C ALA A 371 8.95 -19.73 -24.07
N ILE A 372 9.17 -20.32 -25.24
CA ILE A 372 9.90 -21.60 -25.38
C ILE A 372 11.32 -21.50 -24.80
N ALA A 373 12.06 -20.43 -25.12
CA ALA A 373 13.40 -20.22 -24.62
C ALA A 373 13.45 -20.11 -23.08
N HIS A 374 12.48 -19.42 -22.48
CA HIS A 374 12.39 -19.32 -21.02
C HIS A 374 11.95 -20.62 -20.35
N TYR A 375 11.10 -21.43 -20.98
CA TYR A 375 10.84 -22.79 -20.49
C TYR A 375 12.09 -23.66 -20.50
N ASP A 376 12.95 -23.54 -21.52
CA ASP A 376 14.23 -24.24 -21.56
C ASP A 376 15.17 -23.80 -20.43
N GLU A 377 15.22 -22.50 -20.12
CA GLU A 377 15.97 -22.01 -18.97
C GLU A 377 15.40 -22.50 -17.63
N ALA A 378 14.07 -22.59 -17.49
CA ALA A 378 13.42 -23.14 -16.31
C ALA A 378 13.77 -24.64 -16.14
N LEU A 379 13.75 -25.41 -17.23
CA LEU A 379 14.06 -26.85 -17.22
C LEU A 379 15.51 -27.16 -16.84
N LYS A 380 16.46 -26.25 -17.12
CA LYS A 380 17.86 -26.39 -16.67
C LYS A 380 18.03 -26.28 -15.15
N ARG A 381 17.08 -25.64 -14.47
CA ARG A 381 17.18 -25.25 -13.04
C ARG A 381 16.22 -26.00 -12.13
N VAL A 382 15.14 -26.55 -12.67
CA VAL A 382 14.15 -27.29 -11.88
C VAL A 382 14.72 -28.64 -11.45
N THR A 383 14.54 -28.97 -10.17
CA THR A 383 14.97 -30.26 -9.59
C THR A 383 13.79 -31.17 -9.24
N GLU A 384 12.60 -30.60 -9.07
CA GLU A 384 11.39 -31.32 -8.69
C GLU A 384 10.75 -32.01 -9.91
N PRO A 385 10.64 -33.36 -9.95
CA PRO A 385 10.14 -34.07 -11.13
C PRO A 385 8.72 -33.68 -11.57
N ASN A 386 7.80 -33.50 -10.62
CA ASN A 386 6.43 -33.11 -10.94
C ASN A 386 6.34 -31.70 -11.55
N VAL A 387 7.21 -30.79 -11.12
CA VAL A 387 7.29 -29.44 -11.69
C VAL A 387 7.94 -29.50 -13.07
N GLN A 388 8.98 -30.31 -13.23
CA GLN A 388 9.62 -30.53 -14.53
C GLN A 388 8.63 -31.04 -15.59
N LEU A 389 7.78 -32.01 -15.23
CA LEU A 389 6.71 -32.50 -16.12
C LEU A 389 5.72 -31.38 -16.49
N ARG A 390 5.27 -30.58 -15.52
CA ARG A 390 4.38 -29.44 -15.78
C ARG A 390 5.00 -28.44 -16.77
N ILE A 391 6.27 -28.11 -16.57
CA ILE A 391 7.00 -27.19 -17.45
C ILE A 391 7.12 -27.76 -18.87
N LYS A 392 7.43 -29.06 -19.00
CA LYS A 392 7.47 -29.76 -20.30
C LYS A 392 6.13 -29.69 -21.04
N VAL A 393 5.02 -29.95 -20.35
CA VAL A 393 3.68 -29.84 -20.96
C VAL A 393 3.38 -28.39 -21.36
N SER A 394 3.72 -27.41 -20.53
CA SER A 394 3.50 -25.98 -20.82
C SER A 394 4.33 -25.52 -22.04
N LYS A 395 5.56 -26.01 -22.16
CA LYS A 395 6.40 -25.82 -23.35
C LYS A 395 5.76 -26.47 -24.59
N ALA A 396 5.25 -27.70 -24.47
CA ALA A 396 4.59 -28.40 -25.57
C ALA A 396 3.32 -27.67 -26.06
N ILE A 397 2.52 -27.09 -25.14
CA ILE A 397 1.38 -26.22 -25.50
C ILE A 397 1.88 -25.03 -26.32
N THR A 398 2.93 -24.36 -25.83
CA THR A 398 3.48 -23.17 -26.49
C THR A 398 4.06 -23.49 -27.87
N GLN A 399 4.73 -24.63 -28.01
CA GLN A 399 5.21 -25.15 -29.29
C GLN A 399 4.06 -25.41 -30.26
N LEU A 400 2.97 -26.04 -29.80
CA LEU A 400 1.77 -26.28 -30.59
C LEU A 400 1.15 -24.97 -31.11
N LEU A 401 1.07 -23.95 -30.25
CA LEU A 401 0.52 -22.63 -30.59
C LEU A 401 1.33 -21.90 -31.68
N THR A 402 2.60 -22.27 -31.91
CA THR A 402 3.41 -21.63 -32.96
C THR A 402 2.91 -21.90 -34.37
N GLY A 403 2.22 -23.03 -34.59
CA GLY A 403 1.84 -23.48 -35.93
C GLY A 403 3.00 -23.98 -36.78
N LYS A 404 4.25 -24.04 -36.26
CA LYS A 404 5.42 -24.53 -37.00
C LYS A 404 5.50 -26.05 -36.89
N GLU A 405 5.63 -26.72 -38.03
CA GLU A 405 5.55 -28.19 -38.14
C GLU A 405 6.60 -28.92 -37.29
N ASP A 406 7.84 -28.43 -37.29
CA ASP A 406 8.95 -28.96 -36.49
C ASP A 406 8.67 -28.87 -34.98
N LEU A 407 8.14 -27.74 -34.52
CA LEU A 407 7.77 -27.52 -33.12
C LEU A 407 6.54 -28.33 -32.71
N ILE A 408 5.56 -28.48 -33.60
CA ILE A 408 4.39 -29.33 -33.38
C ILE A 408 4.82 -30.79 -33.22
N LEU A 409 5.72 -31.28 -34.09
CA LEU A 409 6.24 -32.64 -34.01
C LEU A 409 7.02 -32.85 -32.69
N ALA A 410 7.86 -31.89 -32.30
CA ALA A 410 8.57 -31.93 -31.02
C ALA A 410 7.60 -31.96 -29.83
N ALA A 411 6.52 -31.17 -29.86
CA ALA A 411 5.49 -31.17 -28.82
C ALA A 411 4.80 -32.53 -28.70
N LYS A 412 4.39 -33.12 -29.83
CA LYS A 412 3.77 -34.46 -29.87
C LYS A 412 4.70 -35.52 -29.29
N GLN A 413 5.97 -35.50 -29.69
CA GLN A 413 6.97 -36.45 -29.18
C GLN A 413 7.18 -36.30 -27.66
N GLU A 414 7.22 -35.07 -27.13
CA GLU A 414 7.38 -34.83 -25.69
C GLU A 414 6.20 -35.41 -24.89
N ILE A 415 4.96 -35.20 -25.35
CA ILE A 415 3.77 -35.75 -24.68
C ILE A 415 3.72 -37.28 -24.79
N GLN A 416 4.08 -37.84 -25.94
CA GLN A 416 4.15 -39.29 -26.11
C GLN A 416 5.22 -39.93 -25.21
N ASN A 417 6.40 -39.30 -25.08
CA ASN A 417 7.47 -39.75 -24.18
C ASN A 417 7.03 -39.72 -22.72
N LEU A 418 6.27 -38.70 -22.33
CA LEU A 418 5.71 -38.58 -20.98
C LEU A 418 4.75 -39.74 -20.69
N GLU A 419 3.84 -40.06 -21.62
CA GLU A 419 2.81 -41.07 -21.39
C GLU A 419 3.30 -42.51 -21.52
N THR A 420 4.37 -42.73 -22.27
CA THR A 420 5.00 -44.06 -22.43
C THR A 420 6.04 -44.34 -21.34
N ALA A 421 6.35 -43.37 -20.48
CA ALA A 421 7.26 -43.57 -19.36
C ALA A 421 6.71 -44.64 -18.41
N LYS A 422 7.57 -45.57 -17.95
CA LYS A 422 7.18 -46.74 -17.13
C LYS A 422 6.34 -46.45 -15.88
N ASN A 423 6.35 -45.22 -15.38
CA ASN A 423 5.65 -44.80 -14.17
C ASN A 423 4.53 -43.78 -14.43
N TRP A 424 4.13 -43.58 -15.69
CA TRP A 424 3.01 -42.70 -16.00
C TRP A 424 1.69 -43.42 -15.81
N ASP A 425 0.88 -42.91 -14.89
CA ASP A 425 -0.51 -43.31 -14.73
C ASP A 425 -1.35 -42.09 -14.35
N ALA A 426 -2.17 -41.64 -15.30
CA ALA A 426 -3.06 -40.49 -15.13
C ALA A 426 -4.06 -40.65 -13.96
N THR A 427 -4.36 -41.89 -13.55
CA THR A 427 -5.25 -42.17 -12.42
C THR A 427 -4.58 -41.91 -11.07
N THR A 428 -3.24 -42.00 -10.99
CA THR A 428 -2.48 -41.83 -9.74
C THR A 428 -1.83 -40.46 -9.60
N VAL A 429 -1.68 -39.70 -10.69
CA VAL A 429 -1.13 -38.33 -10.66
C VAL A 429 -2.00 -37.41 -9.79
N LEU A 430 -1.53 -36.95 -8.63
CA LEU A 430 -2.31 -36.08 -7.73
C LEU A 430 -2.32 -34.60 -8.14
N ASN A 431 -1.39 -34.19 -9.00
CA ASN A 431 -1.27 -32.79 -9.41
C ASN A 431 -2.34 -32.43 -10.45
N TYR A 432 -3.46 -31.86 -10.00
CA TYR A 432 -4.56 -31.45 -10.88
C TYR A 432 -4.11 -30.47 -11.98
N ARG A 433 -3.14 -29.59 -11.72
CA ARG A 433 -2.66 -28.61 -12.72
C ARG A 433 -1.92 -29.27 -13.89
N LEU A 434 -1.15 -30.33 -13.62
CA LEU A 434 -0.50 -31.09 -14.68
C LEU A 434 -1.54 -31.74 -15.60
N LEU A 435 -2.57 -32.36 -15.00
CA LEU A 435 -3.67 -32.98 -15.74
C LEU A 435 -4.48 -31.93 -16.53
N TYR A 436 -4.72 -30.77 -15.93
CA TYR A 436 -5.34 -29.65 -16.61
C TYR A 436 -4.55 -29.18 -17.83
N TYR A 437 -3.23 -29.00 -17.73
CA TYR A 437 -2.42 -28.62 -18.88
C TYR A 437 -2.35 -29.71 -19.95
N LEU A 438 -2.37 -30.99 -19.57
CA LEU A 438 -2.51 -32.07 -20.54
C LEU A 438 -3.86 -31.98 -21.28
N ALA A 439 -4.95 -31.71 -20.57
CA ALA A 439 -6.25 -31.49 -21.19
C ALA A 439 -6.23 -30.32 -22.19
N CYS A 440 -5.60 -29.19 -21.83
CA CYS A 440 -5.43 -28.05 -22.72
C CYS A 440 -4.60 -28.40 -23.96
N TRP A 441 -3.50 -29.15 -23.77
CA TRP A 441 -2.66 -29.60 -24.87
C TRP A 441 -3.47 -30.48 -25.85
N TYR A 442 -4.21 -31.47 -25.33
CA TYR A 442 -5.03 -32.35 -26.16
C TYR A 442 -6.19 -31.61 -26.84
N ALA A 443 -6.84 -30.66 -26.17
CA ALA A 443 -7.89 -29.84 -26.78
C ALA A 443 -7.33 -29.00 -27.95
N LEU A 444 -6.18 -28.38 -27.78
CA LEU A 444 -5.51 -27.65 -28.85
C LEU A 444 -5.02 -28.58 -29.97
N ALA A 445 -4.52 -29.77 -29.64
CA ALA A 445 -4.07 -30.75 -30.64
C ALA A 445 -5.27 -31.26 -31.48
N TYR A 446 -6.42 -31.49 -30.84
CA TYR A 446 -7.66 -31.88 -31.50
C TYR A 446 -8.11 -30.81 -32.52
N ARG A 447 -7.90 -29.52 -32.22
CA ARG A 447 -8.18 -28.44 -33.18
C ARG A 447 -7.36 -28.56 -34.48
N LEU A 448 -6.18 -29.21 -34.42
CA LEU A 448 -5.29 -29.36 -35.57
C LEU A 448 -5.54 -30.66 -36.35
N ASP A 449 -5.77 -31.78 -35.66
CA ASP A 449 -5.91 -33.10 -36.31
C ASP A 449 -7.35 -33.61 -36.43
N ASN A 450 -8.29 -33.04 -35.67
CA ASN A 450 -9.69 -33.45 -35.57
C ASN A 450 -9.88 -34.96 -35.30
N ALA A 451 -8.96 -35.59 -34.54
CA ALA A 451 -9.03 -37.01 -34.23
C ALA A 451 -9.81 -37.31 -32.94
N ASP A 452 -10.78 -38.22 -33.01
CA ASP A 452 -11.64 -38.60 -31.88
C ASP A 452 -10.84 -39.05 -30.63
N GLU A 453 -9.74 -39.77 -30.82
CA GLU A 453 -8.90 -40.23 -29.70
C GLU A 453 -8.19 -39.06 -28.99
N THR A 454 -7.80 -38.02 -29.72
CA THR A 454 -7.22 -36.78 -29.16
C THR A 454 -8.26 -36.06 -28.31
N GLN A 455 -9.51 -35.99 -28.77
CA GLN A 455 -10.62 -35.39 -28.02
C GLN A 455 -10.95 -36.18 -26.74
N LYS A 456 -11.05 -37.52 -26.82
CA LYS A 456 -11.28 -38.39 -25.67
C LYS A 456 -10.22 -38.22 -24.59
N ARG A 457 -8.94 -38.09 -24.98
CA ARG A 457 -7.84 -37.82 -24.05
C ARG A 457 -7.98 -36.45 -23.39
N ALA A 458 -8.40 -35.43 -24.13
CA ALA A 458 -8.66 -34.11 -23.56
C ALA A 458 -9.72 -34.19 -22.44
N TYR A 459 -10.85 -34.85 -22.70
CA TYR A 459 -11.91 -35.06 -21.71
C TYR A 459 -11.46 -35.89 -20.51
N LEU A 460 -10.68 -36.96 -20.75
CA LEU A 460 -10.16 -37.82 -19.68
C LEU A 460 -9.32 -37.01 -18.69
N TYR A 461 -8.33 -36.27 -19.20
CA TYR A 461 -7.45 -35.45 -18.36
C TYR A 461 -8.20 -34.30 -17.68
N LEU A 462 -9.17 -33.69 -18.37
CA LEU A 462 -9.98 -32.63 -17.78
C LEU A 462 -10.83 -33.16 -16.62
N THR A 463 -11.49 -34.29 -16.80
CA THR A 463 -12.29 -34.96 -15.77
C THR A 463 -11.44 -35.29 -14.55
N TYR A 464 -10.25 -35.83 -14.79
CA TYR A 464 -9.27 -36.15 -13.77
C TYR A 464 -8.76 -34.92 -13.02
N SER A 465 -8.55 -33.80 -13.70
CA SER A 465 -8.20 -32.53 -13.05
C SER A 465 -9.34 -32.03 -12.16
N LEU A 466 -10.56 -31.93 -12.70
CA LEU A 466 -11.74 -31.41 -12.00
C LEU A 466 -12.15 -32.28 -10.81
N ALA A 467 -11.96 -33.60 -10.89
CA ALA A 467 -12.22 -34.50 -9.75
C ALA A 467 -11.25 -34.27 -8.58
N ARG A 468 -10.05 -33.74 -8.85
CA ARG A 468 -8.99 -33.52 -7.84
C ARG A 468 -9.04 -32.13 -7.21
N ASP A 469 -9.45 -31.10 -7.95
CA ASP A 469 -9.73 -29.78 -7.36
C ASP A 469 -11.22 -29.52 -7.26
N LYS A 470 -11.71 -29.45 -6.01
CA LYS A 470 -13.12 -29.20 -5.70
C LYS A 470 -13.44 -27.70 -5.57
N SER A 471 -12.49 -26.81 -5.88
CA SER A 471 -12.74 -25.37 -5.81
C SER A 471 -13.71 -24.93 -6.91
N ARG A 472 -14.79 -24.25 -6.53
CA ARG A 472 -15.78 -23.70 -7.48
C ARG A 472 -15.14 -22.71 -8.45
N ASP A 473 -14.17 -21.93 -7.96
CA ASP A 473 -13.46 -20.92 -8.75
C ASP A 473 -12.67 -21.57 -9.91
N PHE A 474 -12.02 -22.71 -9.66
CA PHE A 474 -11.32 -23.45 -10.71
C PHE A 474 -12.28 -23.97 -11.77
N TRP A 475 -13.42 -24.55 -11.35
CA TRP A 475 -14.43 -25.04 -12.29
C TRP A 475 -15.00 -23.93 -13.17
N GLU A 476 -15.33 -22.78 -12.59
CA GLU A 476 -15.84 -21.63 -13.35
C GLU A 476 -14.79 -21.09 -14.32
N TRP A 477 -13.53 -21.04 -13.90
CA TRP A 477 -12.43 -20.59 -14.75
C TRP A 477 -12.16 -21.55 -15.92
N VAL A 478 -12.13 -22.87 -15.67
CA VAL A 478 -12.00 -23.91 -16.70
C VAL A 478 -13.11 -23.80 -17.75
N GLY A 479 -14.34 -23.49 -17.32
CA GLY A 479 -15.48 -23.25 -18.21
C GLY A 479 -15.35 -22.01 -19.10
N LYS A 480 -14.35 -21.15 -18.87
CA LYS A 480 -14.08 -19.92 -19.65
C LYS A 480 -12.74 -19.92 -20.38
N ASP A 481 -11.87 -20.91 -20.14
CA ASP A 481 -10.55 -20.99 -20.77
C ASP A 481 -10.63 -21.18 -22.31
N PRO A 482 -9.98 -20.33 -23.12
CA PRO A 482 -10.00 -20.44 -24.57
C PRO A 482 -9.27 -21.67 -25.12
N ASP A 483 -8.29 -22.24 -24.42
CA ASP A 483 -7.54 -23.40 -24.88
C ASP A 483 -8.40 -24.69 -24.90
N LEU A 484 -9.50 -24.70 -24.14
CA LEU A 484 -10.46 -25.81 -24.08
C LEU A 484 -11.68 -25.61 -25.00
N GLU A 485 -11.73 -24.53 -25.79
CA GLU A 485 -12.88 -24.19 -26.63
C GLU A 485 -13.27 -25.31 -27.61
N SER A 486 -12.30 -26.05 -28.15
CA SER A 486 -12.53 -27.12 -29.13
C SER A 486 -13.22 -28.37 -28.57
N ILE A 487 -13.30 -28.51 -27.25
CA ILE A 487 -13.92 -29.66 -26.58
C ILE A 487 -15.11 -29.26 -25.72
N ARG A 488 -15.57 -28.01 -25.81
CA ARG A 488 -16.86 -27.59 -25.27
C ARG A 488 -17.97 -27.94 -26.24
#